data_AF-A0A5C6FF94-F1
#
_entry.id   AF-A0A5C6FF94-F1
#
_cell.length_a   1.000
_cell.length_b   1.000
_cell.length_c   1.000
_cell.angle_alpha   90.00
_cell.angle_beta   90.00
_cell.angle_gamma   90.00
#
_symmetry.space_group_name_H-M   'P 1'
#
loop_
_entity.id
_entity.type
_entity.pdbx_description
1 polymer ?
#
loop_
_entity_poly.entity_id
_entity_poly.type
_entity_poly.pdbx_seq_one_letter_code
_entity_poly.pdbx_strand_id
1 'polypeptide(L)'
;MNRTTILRRKLTYLVILVAMLIPLYLLGQPSGGKTDLGGELSEMRIKYNIAESDLGEISPASETMKLASLGLRGVAATLLWNKAHEYRVMHEWDRLKATLNNIALLQPHFDKVWEHQAHNLAYNVSTEFDDYRQRYEMVREGTEFLTRGVRQNRNAPRLIWYTGWFYGSKMGMSDEKVQFRRLFADDDVLHEELLGENIAVDSPEARGPLGKPDNWLVGRLWLNHGYEMVDAGVKIRRQTPLNFYETGPKWRIQHAEAIEREGILDERAQNAWQMASEDWNAFGNRSIPTTSPFTIKLGSLEELERQKDEKIEQVRELVKDAFDVEQQARIDSLVDEHRKLWETPVDELPYADRDMYASIKEGVIPDLTKLARTADPSVRLRAIELVGELDDLEERLIKVRGYRTQINFPYWKTLALAEQEERTVRARRLIFDAEKANENAELDKAIALYEEGFEVWAEIFDDYPLLTIDDAAQDLFESLKRYSVAIDSEEIPEGFPLRTFVELMGEYGQVDSTLYASIQEEAEATAIARKAELAEEERLREEAAKAEEKAAMEKEAAEKEAAKKAASEKKAAEKKAKAEKRKAEKEAAEAKEADAAETESNASPADSDSPTDAENGEDVDGEKAE
;
A
#
# COMPACT_ATOMS: atom_id res chain seq x y z
N MET A 1 -38.01 -4.43 87.51
CA MET A 1 -38.24 -4.99 86.15
C MET A 1 -38.04 -6.51 86.21
N ASN A 2 -38.85 -7.30 85.52
CA ASN A 2 -38.79 -8.76 85.61
C ASN A 2 -37.69 -9.33 84.69
N ARG A 3 -36.77 -10.17 85.21
CA ARG A 3 -35.67 -10.75 84.41
C ARG A 3 -36.20 -11.59 83.24
N THR A 4 -37.34 -12.25 83.42
CA THR A 4 -37.98 -13.07 82.39
C THR A 4 -38.45 -12.27 81.17
N THR A 5 -38.94 -11.04 81.35
CA THR A 5 -39.41 -10.21 80.22
C THR A 5 -38.26 -9.59 79.44
N ILE A 6 -37.14 -9.28 80.11
CA ILE A 6 -35.89 -8.87 79.45
C ILE A 6 -35.32 -10.01 78.62
N LEU A 7 -35.26 -11.22 79.18
CA LEU A 7 -34.74 -12.41 78.49
C LEU A 7 -35.64 -12.83 77.32
N ARG A 8 -36.97 -12.77 77.48
CA ARG A 8 -37.92 -12.96 76.36
C ARG A 8 -37.70 -11.93 75.25
N ARG A 9 -37.59 -10.62 75.57
CA ARG A 9 -37.32 -9.58 74.56
C ARG A 9 -36.01 -9.83 73.79
N LYS A 10 -34.93 -10.20 74.48
CA LYS A 10 -33.65 -10.56 73.83
C LYS A 10 -33.80 -11.76 72.88
N LEU A 11 -34.53 -12.81 73.29
CA LEU A 11 -34.84 -13.94 72.41
C LEU A 11 -35.71 -13.53 71.20
N THR A 12 -36.73 -12.69 71.40
CA THR A 12 -37.55 -12.16 70.30
C THR A 12 -36.71 -11.36 69.31
N TYR A 13 -35.80 -10.50 69.78
CA TYR A 13 -34.88 -9.76 68.90
C TYR A 13 -33.87 -10.68 68.20
N LEU A 14 -33.36 -11.72 68.86
CA LEU A 14 -32.49 -12.73 68.23
C LEU A 14 -33.23 -13.47 67.10
N VAL A 15 -34.45 -13.94 67.35
CA VAL A 15 -35.28 -14.63 66.34
C VAL A 15 -35.61 -13.70 65.18
N ILE A 16 -35.95 -12.44 65.44
CA ILE A 16 -36.20 -11.42 64.40
C ILE A 16 -34.93 -11.13 63.57
N LEU A 17 -33.76 -11.06 64.21
CA LEU A 17 -32.48 -10.82 63.53
C LEU A 17 -32.11 -12.00 62.64
N VAL A 18 -32.23 -13.25 63.14
CA VAL A 18 -32.03 -14.46 62.32
C VAL A 18 -33.04 -14.55 61.17
N ALA A 19 -34.32 -14.22 61.43
CA ALA A 19 -35.36 -14.20 60.40
C ALA A 19 -35.13 -13.12 59.32
N MET A 20 -34.44 -12.02 59.62
CA MET A 20 -33.99 -11.04 58.63
C MET A 20 -32.68 -11.44 57.93
N LEU A 21 -31.78 -12.18 58.59
CA LEU A 21 -30.56 -12.68 57.97
C LEU A 21 -30.83 -13.71 56.87
N ILE A 22 -31.86 -14.56 57.00
CA ILE A 22 -32.20 -15.57 55.99
C ILE A 22 -32.49 -14.95 54.60
N PRO A 23 -33.42 -14.00 54.42
CA PRO A 23 -33.64 -13.37 53.11
C PRO A 23 -32.46 -12.49 52.67
N LEU A 24 -31.75 -11.81 53.59
CA LEU A 24 -30.53 -11.07 53.24
C LEU A 24 -29.42 -11.98 52.69
N TYR A 25 -29.29 -13.20 53.22
CA TYR A 25 -28.37 -14.21 52.74
C TYR A 25 -28.79 -14.76 51.37
N LEU A 26 -30.06 -15.18 51.22
CA LEU A 26 -30.58 -15.72 49.95
C LEU A 26 -30.57 -14.71 48.79
N LEU A 27 -30.74 -13.41 49.08
CA LEU A 27 -30.61 -12.36 48.08
C LEU A 27 -29.14 -11.99 47.84
N GLY A 28 -28.32 -11.93 48.89
CA GLY A 28 -27.02 -11.23 48.89
C GLY A 28 -25.77 -12.11 48.98
N GLN A 29 -25.86 -13.44 49.02
CA GLN A 29 -24.68 -14.31 48.94
C GLN A 29 -23.96 -14.07 47.59
N PRO A 30 -22.63 -13.82 47.57
CA PRO A 30 -21.86 -13.72 46.32
C PRO A 30 -21.76 -15.07 45.62
N SER A 31 -21.43 -15.07 44.33
CA SER A 31 -21.13 -16.32 43.60
C SER A 31 -19.85 -16.97 44.12
N GLY A 32 -19.83 -18.30 44.12
CA GLY A 32 -18.67 -19.12 44.54
C GLY A 32 -17.70 -19.44 43.40
N GLY A 33 -17.78 -18.71 42.29
CA GLY A 33 -17.12 -19.02 41.03
C GLY A 33 -17.98 -19.89 40.10
N LYS A 34 -17.34 -20.48 39.08
CA LYS A 34 -17.97 -21.05 37.85
C LYS A 34 -19.11 -22.09 38.03
N THR A 35 -19.40 -22.58 39.23
CA THR A 35 -20.45 -23.58 39.50
C THR A 35 -21.46 -23.20 40.59
N ASP A 36 -21.32 -22.04 41.25
CA ASP A 36 -22.27 -21.55 42.24
C ASP A 36 -22.60 -20.08 41.95
N LEU A 37 -23.81 -19.82 41.45
CA LEU A 37 -24.29 -18.49 41.06
C LEU A 37 -24.47 -17.53 42.24
N GLY A 38 -24.51 -18.03 43.48
CA GLY A 38 -24.81 -17.24 44.67
C GLY A 38 -26.31 -16.92 44.81
N GLY A 39 -26.61 -15.81 45.48
CA GLY A 39 -27.98 -15.33 45.70
C GLY A 39 -28.60 -14.63 44.49
N GLU A 40 -29.89 -14.30 44.57
CA GLU A 40 -30.66 -13.72 43.46
C GLU A 40 -30.06 -12.41 42.90
N LEU A 41 -29.45 -11.57 43.77
CA LEU A 41 -28.75 -10.35 43.33
C LEU A 41 -27.42 -10.65 42.63
N SER A 42 -26.80 -11.78 42.90
CA SER A 42 -25.59 -12.26 42.21
C SER A 42 -25.95 -12.76 40.81
N GLU A 43 -26.98 -13.62 40.69
CA GLU A 43 -27.51 -14.04 39.37
C GLU A 43 -27.94 -12.83 38.53
N MET A 44 -28.65 -11.86 39.11
CA MET A 44 -29.04 -10.64 38.40
C MET A 44 -27.83 -9.77 38.00
N ARG A 45 -26.76 -9.70 38.79
CA ARG A 45 -25.52 -8.98 38.40
C ARG A 45 -24.85 -9.62 37.20
N ILE A 46 -24.77 -10.95 37.16
CA ILE A 46 -24.24 -11.72 36.03
C ILE A 46 -25.13 -11.47 34.79
N LYS A 47 -26.43 -11.74 34.91
CA LYS A 47 -27.42 -11.69 33.83
C LYS A 47 -27.58 -10.32 33.18
N TYR A 48 -27.52 -9.25 33.98
CA TYR A 48 -27.64 -7.87 33.48
C TYR A 48 -26.29 -7.14 33.37
N ASN A 49 -25.17 -7.80 33.68
CA ASN A 49 -23.81 -7.27 33.58
C ASN A 49 -23.61 -5.95 34.37
N ILE A 50 -24.03 -5.96 35.65
CA ILE A 50 -24.16 -4.75 36.48
C ILE A 50 -22.95 -4.52 37.42
N ALA A 51 -22.26 -5.58 37.85
CA ALA A 51 -21.09 -5.48 38.74
C ALA A 51 -20.25 -6.77 38.74
N GLU A 52 -19.03 -6.69 39.28
CA GLU A 52 -18.25 -7.83 39.77
C GLU A 52 -19.15 -8.78 40.58
N SER A 53 -19.05 -10.08 40.26
CA SER A 53 -19.99 -11.11 40.74
C SER A 53 -19.30 -12.37 41.28
N ASP A 54 -18.11 -12.68 40.78
CA ASP A 54 -17.20 -13.67 41.37
C ASP A 54 -16.39 -13.01 42.50
N LEU A 55 -16.25 -13.69 43.63
CA LEU A 55 -15.46 -13.20 44.76
C LEU A 55 -13.98 -12.99 44.40
N GLY A 56 -13.47 -13.72 43.39
CA GLY A 56 -12.11 -13.57 42.86
C GLY A 56 -11.89 -12.34 41.97
N GLU A 57 -12.94 -11.64 41.54
CA GLU A 57 -12.85 -10.42 40.73
C GLU A 57 -12.71 -9.16 41.60
N ILE A 58 -13.14 -9.21 42.86
CA ILE A 58 -13.25 -8.06 43.75
C ILE A 58 -11.87 -7.69 44.31
N SER A 59 -11.28 -6.61 43.79
CA SER A 59 -10.02 -6.06 44.32
C SER A 59 -10.17 -5.58 45.77
N PRO A 60 -9.51 -6.20 46.78
CA PRO A 60 -9.67 -5.82 48.19
C PRO A 60 -9.16 -4.42 48.47
N ALA A 61 -8.15 -3.96 47.72
CA ALA A 61 -7.65 -2.59 47.79
C ALA A 61 -8.69 -1.59 47.25
N SER A 62 -9.36 -1.91 46.13
CA SER A 62 -10.43 -1.07 45.58
C SER A 62 -11.60 -0.93 46.56
N GLU A 63 -12.11 -2.04 47.11
CA GLU A 63 -13.16 -2.00 48.14
C GLU A 63 -12.73 -1.29 49.41
N THR A 64 -11.49 -1.49 49.86
CA THR A 64 -10.94 -0.72 51.00
C THR A 64 -10.94 0.79 50.72
N MET A 65 -10.55 1.24 49.52
CA MET A 65 -10.60 2.65 49.14
C MET A 65 -12.02 3.19 48.95
N LYS A 66 -12.94 2.39 48.37
CA LYS A 66 -14.38 2.72 48.26
C LYS A 66 -14.97 2.93 49.67
N LEU A 67 -14.72 2.03 50.61
CA LEU A 67 -15.16 2.13 52.01
C LEU A 67 -14.50 3.29 52.77
N ALA A 68 -13.18 3.46 52.66
CA ALA A 68 -12.45 4.54 53.31
C ALA A 68 -12.87 5.95 52.82
N SER A 69 -13.40 6.06 51.59
CA SER A 69 -13.98 7.32 51.09
C SER A 69 -15.31 7.69 51.77
N LEU A 70 -15.93 6.79 52.56
CA LEU A 70 -17.23 6.99 53.21
C LEU A 70 -18.35 7.47 52.26
N GLY A 71 -18.30 7.03 51.00
CA GLY A 71 -19.22 7.44 49.93
C GLY A 71 -18.79 8.71 49.17
N LEU A 72 -17.82 9.48 49.67
CA LEU A 72 -17.26 10.67 49.00
C LEU A 72 -16.25 10.31 47.88
N ARG A 73 -16.38 9.12 47.30
CA ARG A 73 -15.57 8.54 46.23
C ARG A 73 -15.26 9.52 45.09
N GLY A 74 -16.25 10.29 44.65
CA GLY A 74 -16.08 11.31 43.60
C GLY A 74 -15.18 12.48 44.03
N VAL A 75 -15.33 12.98 45.25
CA VAL A 75 -14.49 14.06 45.79
C VAL A 75 -13.06 13.59 46.01
N ALA A 76 -12.90 12.38 46.56
CA ALA A 76 -11.59 11.74 46.72
C ALA A 76 -10.88 11.53 45.36
N ALA A 77 -11.63 11.16 44.32
CA ALA A 77 -11.10 11.08 42.95
C ALA A 77 -10.64 12.47 42.46
N THR A 78 -11.49 13.50 42.51
CA THR A 78 -11.11 14.86 42.05
C THR A 78 -9.85 15.39 42.76
N LEU A 79 -9.69 15.13 44.05
CA LEU A 79 -8.48 15.50 44.80
C LEU A 79 -7.23 14.74 44.33
N LEU A 80 -7.36 13.45 43.98
CA LEU A 80 -6.26 12.67 43.38
C LEU A 80 -5.95 13.13 41.95
N TRP A 81 -6.95 13.47 41.13
CA TRP A 81 -6.75 14.02 39.79
C TRP A 81 -6.00 15.37 39.83
N ASN A 82 -6.34 16.26 40.76
CA ASN A 82 -5.58 17.50 40.97
C ASN A 82 -4.14 17.21 41.39
N LYS A 83 -3.92 16.30 42.34
CA LYS A 83 -2.56 15.89 42.76
C LYS A 83 -1.75 15.24 41.65
N ALA A 84 -2.37 14.45 40.78
CA ALA A 84 -1.70 13.92 39.60
C ALA A 84 -1.25 15.04 38.66
N HIS A 85 -2.07 16.09 38.47
CA HIS A 85 -1.65 17.27 37.71
C HIS A 85 -0.49 18.01 38.39
N GLU A 86 -0.57 18.24 39.71
CA GLU A 86 0.50 18.87 40.51
C GLU A 86 1.82 18.08 40.41
N TYR A 87 1.80 16.77 40.64
CA TYR A 87 2.98 15.91 40.55
C TYR A 87 3.56 15.85 39.14
N ARG A 88 2.73 15.89 38.08
CA ARG A 88 3.20 15.98 36.69
C ARG A 88 3.92 17.32 36.43
N VAL A 89 3.36 18.45 36.90
CA VAL A 89 3.95 19.79 36.74
C VAL A 89 5.23 19.98 37.57
N MET A 90 5.38 19.26 38.67
CA MET A 90 6.61 19.24 39.48
C MET A 90 7.61 18.14 39.06
N HIS A 91 7.34 17.41 37.97
CA HIS A 91 8.14 16.26 37.51
C HIS A 91 8.37 15.17 38.58
N GLU A 92 7.46 15.05 39.56
CA GLU A 92 7.54 14.06 40.65
C GLU A 92 6.96 12.69 40.20
N TRP A 93 7.61 12.08 39.21
CA TRP A 93 7.09 10.93 38.46
C TRP A 93 6.65 9.73 39.31
N ASP A 94 7.39 9.35 40.35
CA ASP A 94 6.98 8.24 41.24
C ASP A 94 5.68 8.53 41.98
N ARG A 95 5.50 9.79 42.43
CA ARG A 95 4.29 10.24 43.11
C ARG A 95 3.13 10.40 42.15
N LEU A 96 3.40 10.80 40.91
CA LEU A 96 2.43 10.75 39.82
C LEU A 96 1.94 9.30 39.64
N LYS A 97 2.83 8.34 39.33
CA LYS A 97 2.51 6.92 39.11
C LYS A 97 1.74 6.30 40.28
N ALA A 98 2.18 6.55 41.52
CA ALA A 98 1.46 6.13 42.72
C ALA A 98 0.06 6.74 42.81
N THR A 99 -0.11 8.01 42.42
CA THR A 99 -1.42 8.68 42.38
C THR A 99 -2.30 8.12 41.26
N LEU A 100 -1.76 7.80 40.09
CA LEU A 100 -2.52 7.18 38.98
C LEU A 100 -3.06 5.81 39.36
N ASN A 101 -2.25 4.97 40.05
CA ASN A 101 -2.71 3.70 40.60
C ASN A 101 -3.80 3.88 41.67
N ASN A 102 -3.72 4.91 42.52
CA ASN A 102 -4.79 5.25 43.47
C ASN A 102 -6.09 5.70 42.77
N ILE A 103 -6.00 6.46 41.67
CA ILE A 103 -7.18 6.83 40.85
C ILE A 103 -7.80 5.58 40.22
N ALA A 104 -6.98 4.68 39.65
CA ALA A 104 -7.44 3.43 39.06
C ALA A 104 -8.15 2.52 40.08
N LEU A 105 -7.58 2.32 41.27
CA LEU A 105 -8.23 1.58 42.35
C LEU A 105 -9.54 2.23 42.84
N LEU A 106 -9.62 3.56 42.80
CA LEU A 106 -10.82 4.30 43.19
C LEU A 106 -11.88 4.35 42.07
N GLN A 107 -11.51 4.20 40.80
CA GLN A 107 -12.40 4.30 39.63
C GLN A 107 -12.26 3.14 38.60
N PRO A 108 -12.20 1.86 39.02
CA PRO A 108 -11.78 0.74 38.15
C PRO A 108 -12.65 0.52 36.90
N HIS A 109 -13.97 0.73 36.98
CA HIS A 109 -14.88 0.52 35.84
C HIS A 109 -15.14 1.78 35.00
N PHE A 110 -14.31 2.82 35.13
CA PHE A 110 -14.41 4.01 34.28
C PHE A 110 -13.34 3.96 33.19
N ASP A 111 -13.72 3.49 32.00
CA ASP A 111 -12.90 3.39 30.78
C ASP A 111 -11.93 4.57 30.59
N LYS A 112 -12.42 5.80 30.76
CA LYS A 112 -11.64 7.04 30.59
C LYS A 112 -10.50 7.23 31.59
N VAL A 113 -10.50 6.57 32.74
CA VAL A 113 -9.36 6.60 33.68
C VAL A 113 -8.17 5.86 33.07
N TRP A 114 -8.41 4.67 32.51
CA TRP A 114 -7.38 3.85 31.90
C TRP A 114 -6.81 4.49 30.64
N GLU A 115 -7.69 4.93 29.74
CA GLU A 115 -7.30 5.64 28.51
C GLU A 115 -6.48 6.91 28.80
N HIS A 116 -7.00 7.82 29.63
CA HIS A 116 -6.35 9.10 29.89
C HIS A 116 -5.01 8.92 30.60
N GLN A 117 -4.92 8.01 31.58
CA GLN A 117 -3.71 7.89 32.38
C GLN A 117 -2.60 7.10 31.66
N ALA A 118 -2.95 6.13 30.82
CA ALA A 118 -2.00 5.54 29.89
C ALA A 118 -1.47 6.58 28.88
N HIS A 119 -2.35 7.35 28.25
CA HIS A 119 -1.95 8.44 27.34
C HIS A 119 -1.07 9.48 28.04
N ASN A 120 -1.40 9.83 29.29
CA ASN A 120 -0.61 10.77 30.07
C ASN A 120 0.81 10.24 30.34
N LEU A 121 1.00 8.95 30.61
CA LEU A 121 2.33 8.33 30.73
C LEU A 121 3.06 8.32 29.38
N ALA A 122 2.45 7.73 28.35
CA ALA A 122 3.14 7.39 27.10
C ALA A 122 3.27 8.53 26.06
N TYR A 123 2.47 9.60 26.18
CA TYR A 123 2.54 10.75 25.27
C TYR A 123 2.98 12.03 25.98
N ASN A 124 2.47 12.31 27.19
CA ASN A 124 2.76 13.58 27.87
C ASN A 124 4.01 13.50 28.77
N VAL A 125 4.24 12.37 29.44
CA VAL A 125 5.33 12.19 30.40
C VAL A 125 6.56 11.59 29.71
N SER A 126 6.40 10.72 28.71
CA SER A 126 7.54 10.19 27.93
C SER A 126 8.37 11.30 27.27
N THR A 127 7.73 12.37 26.78
CA THR A 127 8.41 13.48 26.09
C THR A 127 9.22 14.40 27.02
N GLU A 128 9.10 14.22 28.33
CA GLU A 128 9.78 15.02 29.37
C GLU A 128 11.14 14.41 29.76
N PHE A 129 11.58 13.34 29.09
CA PHE A 129 12.88 12.68 29.27
C PHE A 129 13.75 12.84 28.02
N ASP A 130 15.07 12.93 28.17
CA ASP A 130 16.01 13.03 27.03
C ASP A 130 16.35 11.66 26.40
N ASP A 131 16.51 10.61 27.22
CA ASP A 131 16.88 9.26 26.74
C ASP A 131 15.65 8.50 26.22
N TYR A 132 15.70 8.08 24.94
CA TYR A 132 14.68 7.24 24.30
C TYR A 132 14.34 5.97 25.11
N ARG A 133 15.28 5.44 25.91
CA ARG A 133 15.04 4.29 26.80
C ARG A 133 14.03 4.64 27.89
N GLN A 134 14.17 5.81 28.51
CA GLN A 134 13.25 6.32 29.51
C GLN A 134 11.91 6.72 28.88
N ARG A 135 11.93 7.26 27.64
CA ARG A 135 10.71 7.47 26.85
C ARG A 135 9.95 6.16 26.65
N TYR A 136 10.65 5.09 26.23
CA TYR A 136 10.09 3.76 26.04
C TYR A 136 9.55 3.15 27.34
N GLU A 137 10.27 3.26 28.47
CA GLU A 137 9.77 2.81 29.77
C GLU A 137 8.41 3.45 30.13
N MET A 138 8.22 4.75 29.87
CA MET A 138 6.93 5.42 30.12
C MET A 138 5.85 5.01 29.11
N VAL A 139 6.22 4.64 27.89
CA VAL A 139 5.30 4.06 26.90
C VAL A 139 4.84 2.67 27.35
N ARG A 140 5.77 1.84 27.81
CA ARG A 140 5.50 0.48 28.29
C ARG A 140 4.61 0.47 29.53
N GLU A 141 4.92 1.30 30.53
CA GLU A 141 4.05 1.50 31.70
C GLU A 141 2.64 1.98 31.27
N GLY A 142 2.53 2.76 30.19
CA GLY A 142 1.26 3.11 29.56
C GLY A 142 0.49 1.88 29.03
N THR A 143 1.16 0.99 28.29
CA THR A 143 0.55 -0.27 27.82
C THR A 143 0.22 -1.24 28.95
N GLU A 144 1.06 -1.37 29.98
CA GLU A 144 0.79 -2.13 31.21
C GLU A 144 -0.44 -1.57 31.95
N PHE A 145 -0.62 -0.24 31.96
CA PHE A 145 -1.79 0.42 32.54
C PHE A 145 -3.07 0.07 31.77
N LEU A 146 -3.04 0.11 30.43
CA LEU A 146 -4.19 -0.30 29.60
C LEU A 146 -4.53 -1.78 29.76
N THR A 147 -3.53 -2.65 29.79
CA THR A 147 -3.67 -4.10 29.98
C THR A 147 -4.39 -4.41 31.29
N ARG A 148 -3.97 -3.80 32.41
CA ARG A 148 -4.69 -3.89 33.69
C ARG A 148 -6.12 -3.33 33.60
N GLY A 149 -6.33 -2.28 32.80
CA GLY A 149 -7.64 -1.72 32.51
C GLY A 149 -8.57 -2.69 31.80
N VAL A 150 -8.08 -3.40 30.76
CA VAL A 150 -8.83 -4.44 30.04
C VAL A 150 -9.23 -5.56 30.99
N ARG A 151 -8.28 -6.11 31.75
CA ARG A 151 -8.49 -7.18 32.74
C ARG A 151 -9.62 -6.83 33.74
N GLN A 152 -9.71 -5.56 34.12
CA GLN A 152 -10.70 -4.98 35.03
C GLN A 152 -12.04 -4.59 34.35
N ASN A 153 -12.07 -4.51 33.01
CA ASN A 153 -13.20 -4.04 32.20
C ASN A 153 -13.55 -5.03 31.06
N ARG A 154 -13.75 -6.30 31.42
CA ARG A 154 -14.00 -7.44 30.49
C ARG A 154 -15.14 -7.30 29.47
N ASN A 155 -15.93 -6.23 29.53
CA ASN A 155 -17.02 -5.92 28.61
C ASN A 155 -16.88 -4.52 27.98
N ALA A 156 -15.64 -4.05 27.80
CA ALA A 156 -15.32 -2.78 27.15
C ALA A 156 -14.44 -3.01 25.89
N PRO A 157 -15.01 -3.43 24.75
CA PRO A 157 -14.25 -3.65 23.51
C PRO A 157 -13.45 -2.41 23.08
N ARG A 158 -13.97 -1.21 23.37
CA ARG A 158 -13.28 0.06 23.10
C ARG A 158 -11.96 0.24 23.88
N LEU A 159 -11.82 -0.35 25.07
CA LEU A 159 -10.57 -0.29 25.84
C LEU A 159 -9.54 -1.29 25.30
N ILE A 160 -10.00 -2.47 24.85
CA ILE A 160 -9.18 -3.43 24.10
C ILE A 160 -8.70 -2.80 22.79
N TRP A 161 -9.61 -2.17 22.03
CA TRP A 161 -9.27 -1.44 20.82
C TRP A 161 -8.23 -0.36 21.09
N TYR A 162 -8.41 0.42 22.16
CA TYR A 162 -7.47 1.47 22.54
C TYR A 162 -6.09 0.90 22.90
N THR A 163 -6.04 -0.28 23.54
CA THR A 163 -4.79 -1.02 23.85
C THR A 163 -4.07 -1.43 22.57
N GLY A 164 -4.75 -2.08 21.63
CA GLY A 164 -4.16 -2.50 20.36
C GLY A 164 -3.77 -1.35 19.43
N TRP A 165 -4.55 -0.26 19.43
CA TRP A 165 -4.19 0.98 18.76
C TRP A 165 -2.89 1.58 19.33
N PHE A 166 -2.73 1.62 20.66
CA PHE A 166 -1.59 2.21 21.35
C PHE A 166 -0.22 1.63 20.92
N TYR A 167 -0.16 0.31 20.73
CA TYR A 167 1.07 -0.37 20.28
C TYR A 167 1.51 0.11 18.90
N GLY A 168 0.58 0.33 17.96
CA GLY A 168 0.90 0.92 16.67
C GLY A 168 1.21 2.42 16.78
N SER A 169 0.26 3.20 17.31
CA SER A 169 0.31 4.66 17.26
C SER A 169 1.38 5.32 18.15
N LYS A 170 1.87 4.66 19.21
CA LYS A 170 2.96 5.22 20.02
C LYS A 170 4.33 4.60 19.74
N MET A 171 4.41 3.29 19.46
CA MET A 171 5.70 2.64 19.19
C MET A 171 6.11 2.67 17.70
N GLY A 172 5.13 2.74 16.77
CA GLY A 172 5.38 2.72 15.33
C GLY A 172 5.32 4.08 14.63
N MET A 173 4.56 5.06 15.16
CA MET A 173 4.36 6.38 14.54
C MET A 173 5.13 7.54 15.22
N SER A 174 5.97 7.25 16.21
CA SER A 174 6.78 8.26 16.92
C SER A 174 8.08 8.61 16.19
N ASP A 175 8.69 9.74 16.53
CA ASP A 175 10.02 10.12 16.02
C ASP A 175 11.08 9.07 16.38
N GLU A 176 10.96 8.45 17.57
CA GLU A 176 11.83 7.38 18.04
C GLU A 176 11.36 5.98 17.63
N LYS A 177 10.48 5.85 16.63
CA LYS A 177 9.89 4.56 16.20
C LYS A 177 10.91 3.45 15.98
N VAL A 178 12.04 3.75 15.33
CA VAL A 178 13.11 2.76 15.08
C VAL A 178 13.71 2.23 16.39
N GLN A 179 13.90 3.12 17.37
CA GLN A 179 14.41 2.77 18.70
C GLN A 179 13.36 2.03 19.54
N PHE A 180 12.09 2.46 19.51
CA PHE A 180 11.00 1.82 20.25
C PHE A 180 10.65 0.44 19.69
N ARG A 181 10.60 0.28 18.36
CA ARG A 181 10.40 -1.03 17.69
C ARG A 181 11.49 -2.03 18.07
N ARG A 182 12.75 -1.57 18.06
CA ARG A 182 13.88 -2.38 18.52
C ARG A 182 13.78 -2.74 20.01
N LEU A 183 13.51 -1.77 20.89
CA LEU A 183 13.38 -2.04 22.33
C LEU A 183 12.21 -2.98 22.62
N PHE A 184 11.08 -2.82 21.94
CA PHE A 184 9.93 -3.71 22.04
C PHE A 184 10.29 -5.15 21.64
N ALA A 185 10.93 -5.34 20.48
CA ALA A 185 11.35 -6.67 20.01
C ALA A 185 12.41 -7.36 20.92
N ASP A 186 13.01 -6.62 21.85
CA ASP A 186 13.96 -7.09 22.87
C ASP A 186 13.34 -7.15 24.30
N ASP A 187 12.07 -6.79 24.50
CA ASP A 187 11.43 -6.73 25.84
C ASP A 187 10.73 -8.05 26.24
N ASP A 188 11.53 -9.07 26.54
CA ASP A 188 11.05 -10.39 26.96
C ASP A 188 10.10 -10.35 28.17
N VAL A 189 10.22 -9.36 29.07
CA VAL A 189 9.36 -9.21 30.25
C VAL A 189 7.94 -8.80 29.84
N LEU A 190 7.81 -7.83 28.94
CA LEU A 190 6.53 -7.44 28.37
C LEU A 190 5.87 -8.60 27.61
N HIS A 191 6.68 -9.39 26.88
CA HIS A 191 6.19 -10.57 26.16
C HIS A 191 5.66 -11.65 27.10
N GLU A 192 6.34 -11.95 28.21
CA GLU A 192 5.84 -12.87 29.24
C GLU A 192 4.51 -12.39 29.87
N GLU A 193 4.38 -11.08 30.16
CA GLU A 193 3.11 -10.53 30.66
C GLU A 193 1.97 -10.62 29.63
N LEU A 194 2.25 -10.39 28.35
CA LEU A 194 1.26 -10.48 27.27
C LEU A 194 0.77 -11.92 27.03
N LEU A 195 1.66 -12.92 27.11
CA LEU A 195 1.26 -14.33 27.12
C LEU A 195 0.34 -14.65 28.30
N GLY A 196 0.59 -14.04 29.47
CA GLY A 196 -0.27 -14.13 30.65
C GLY A 196 -1.70 -13.62 30.45
N GLU A 197 -1.88 -12.65 29.56
CA GLU A 197 -3.20 -12.10 29.15
C GLU A 197 -3.80 -12.80 27.92
N ASN A 198 -3.25 -13.95 27.50
CA ASN A 198 -3.68 -14.71 26.32
C ASN A 198 -3.50 -13.94 25.00
N ILE A 199 -2.53 -13.03 24.92
CA ILE A 199 -2.07 -12.41 23.67
C ILE A 199 -0.87 -13.24 23.17
N ALA A 200 -1.07 -13.99 22.09
CA ALA A 200 -0.10 -14.96 21.57
C ALA A 200 1.07 -14.30 20.81
N VAL A 201 1.91 -13.54 21.54
CA VAL A 201 3.10 -12.85 20.98
C VAL A 201 4.18 -13.81 20.46
N ASP A 202 4.12 -15.09 20.82
CA ASP A 202 4.95 -16.17 20.30
C ASP A 202 4.44 -16.75 18.97
N SER A 203 3.22 -16.43 18.56
CA SER A 203 2.60 -16.87 17.30
C SER A 203 3.32 -16.30 16.07
N PRO A 204 3.34 -17.00 14.92
CA PRO A 204 3.72 -16.41 13.64
C PRO A 204 2.96 -15.11 13.32
N GLU A 205 1.68 -15.02 13.73
CA GLU A 205 0.84 -13.82 13.54
C GLU A 205 1.35 -12.56 14.27
N ALA A 206 2.30 -12.71 15.21
CA ALA A 206 2.90 -11.62 15.97
C ALA A 206 4.34 -11.26 15.56
N ARG A 207 5.00 -12.10 14.75
CA ARG A 207 6.45 -12.00 14.51
C ARG A 207 6.77 -11.23 13.24
N GLY A 208 7.64 -10.23 13.35
CA GLY A 208 8.20 -9.52 12.20
C GLY A 208 9.29 -10.33 11.47
N PRO A 209 9.89 -9.80 10.40
CA PRO A 209 10.84 -10.49 9.51
C PRO A 209 12.15 -11.00 10.14
N LEU A 210 12.39 -10.69 11.41
CA LEU A 210 13.53 -11.15 12.23
C LEU A 210 13.14 -12.27 13.22
N GLY A 211 11.90 -12.76 13.18
CA GLY A 211 11.40 -13.84 14.03
C GLY A 211 11.05 -13.45 15.48
N LYS A 212 11.21 -12.17 15.81
CA LYS A 212 10.85 -11.52 17.09
C LYS A 212 9.46 -10.86 17.00
N PRO A 213 8.76 -10.63 18.12
CA PRO A 213 7.47 -9.93 18.11
C PRO A 213 7.59 -8.50 17.57
N ASP A 214 6.57 -8.06 16.83
CA ASP A 214 6.47 -6.72 16.24
C ASP A 214 5.30 -5.93 16.86
N ASN A 215 5.50 -4.65 17.16
CA ASN A 215 4.51 -3.82 17.87
C ASN A 215 3.20 -3.67 17.09
N TRP A 216 3.23 -3.58 15.76
CA TRP A 216 2.03 -3.47 14.94
C TRP A 216 1.23 -4.77 14.97
N LEU A 217 1.92 -5.90 14.86
CA LEU A 217 1.31 -7.23 14.85
C LEU A 217 0.75 -7.61 16.23
N VAL A 218 1.46 -7.29 17.33
CA VAL A 218 0.96 -7.44 18.70
C VAL A 218 -0.20 -6.48 18.99
N GLY A 219 -0.15 -5.25 18.46
CA GLY A 219 -1.28 -4.33 18.46
C GLY A 219 -2.50 -4.91 17.73
N ARG A 220 -2.30 -5.53 16.56
CA ARG A 220 -3.34 -6.23 15.80
C ARG A 220 -3.91 -7.44 16.56
N LEU A 221 -3.12 -8.20 17.32
CA LEU A 221 -3.66 -9.27 18.17
C LEU A 221 -4.63 -8.74 19.24
N TRP A 222 -4.29 -7.63 19.89
CA TRP A 222 -5.24 -6.95 20.80
C TRP A 222 -6.51 -6.50 20.07
N LEU A 223 -6.39 -5.92 18.87
CA LEU A 223 -7.55 -5.51 18.06
C LEU A 223 -8.44 -6.71 17.71
N ASN A 224 -7.85 -7.83 17.28
CA ASN A 224 -8.55 -9.08 16.97
C ASN A 224 -9.28 -9.66 18.19
N HIS A 225 -8.68 -9.64 19.38
CA HIS A 225 -9.37 -10.04 20.61
C HIS A 225 -10.59 -9.14 20.91
N GLY A 226 -10.48 -7.84 20.62
CA GLY A 226 -11.61 -6.91 20.66
C GLY A 226 -12.71 -7.27 19.66
N TYR A 227 -12.35 -7.81 18.50
CA TYR A 227 -13.28 -8.23 17.46
C TYR A 227 -14.04 -9.51 17.87
N GLU A 228 -13.33 -10.52 18.37
CA GLU A 228 -13.91 -11.75 18.96
C GLU A 228 -14.94 -11.42 20.05
N MET A 229 -14.62 -10.47 20.93
CA MET A 229 -15.52 -10.01 21.99
C MET A 229 -16.83 -9.41 21.45
N VAL A 230 -16.77 -8.68 20.34
CA VAL A 230 -17.98 -8.09 19.71
C VAL A 230 -18.78 -9.14 18.94
N ASP A 231 -18.11 -10.05 18.22
CA ASP A 231 -18.77 -11.15 17.50
C ASP A 231 -19.43 -12.15 18.49
N ALA A 232 -18.89 -12.28 19.71
CA ALA A 232 -19.53 -12.96 20.84
C ALA A 232 -20.75 -12.20 21.44
N GLY A 233 -21.09 -11.03 20.92
CA GLY A 233 -22.30 -10.27 21.25
C GLY A 233 -22.11 -9.04 22.16
N VAL A 234 -20.87 -8.70 22.56
CA VAL A 234 -20.63 -7.49 23.37
C VAL A 234 -20.74 -6.24 22.49
N LYS A 235 -21.68 -5.35 22.81
CA LYS A 235 -21.94 -4.15 21.97
C LYS A 235 -20.79 -3.13 22.04
N ILE A 236 -20.30 -2.71 20.88
CA ILE A 236 -19.46 -1.52 20.72
C ILE A 236 -20.17 -0.30 21.35
N ARG A 237 -19.42 0.54 22.07
CA ARG A 237 -19.91 1.76 22.73
C ARG A 237 -18.89 2.88 22.56
N ARG A 238 -19.36 4.11 22.33
CA ARG A 238 -18.54 5.34 22.19
C ARG A 238 -17.48 5.27 21.05
N GLN A 239 -17.75 4.45 20.04
CA GLN A 239 -16.94 4.28 18.83
C GLN A 239 -17.85 3.79 17.70
N THR A 240 -17.52 4.12 16.46
CA THR A 240 -18.17 3.63 15.24
C THR A 240 -17.73 2.20 14.91
N PRO A 241 -18.62 1.33 14.38
CA PRO A 241 -18.23 -0.01 13.96
C PRO A 241 -17.14 -0.02 12.86
N LEU A 242 -17.17 0.98 11.97
CA LEU A 242 -16.18 1.16 10.90
C LEU A 242 -14.76 1.36 11.47
N ASN A 243 -14.57 2.41 12.28
CA ASN A 243 -13.28 2.73 12.90
C ASN A 243 -12.86 1.74 14.01
N PHE A 244 -13.75 0.84 14.43
CA PHE A 244 -13.38 -0.28 15.29
C PHE A 244 -12.71 -1.37 14.45
N TYR A 245 -13.32 -1.79 13.33
CA TYR A 245 -12.85 -2.92 12.52
C TYR A 245 -11.75 -2.60 11.50
N GLU A 246 -11.56 -1.35 11.08
CA GLU A 246 -10.51 -1.01 10.09
C GLU A 246 -9.07 -1.13 10.63
N THR A 247 -8.89 -1.02 11.96
CA THR A 247 -7.58 -0.73 12.56
C THR A 247 -6.64 -1.92 12.56
N GLY A 248 -7.14 -3.14 12.76
CA GLY A 248 -6.33 -4.37 12.71
C GLY A 248 -5.68 -4.58 11.32
N PRO A 249 -6.48 -4.53 10.24
CA PRO A 249 -5.96 -4.51 8.88
C PRO A 249 -4.98 -3.36 8.60
N LYS A 250 -5.29 -2.12 9.03
CA LYS A 250 -4.35 -0.99 8.88
C LYS A 250 -3.03 -1.20 9.63
N TRP A 251 -3.03 -1.86 10.79
CA TRP A 251 -1.77 -2.23 11.47
C TRP A 251 -0.98 -3.30 10.72
N ARG A 252 -1.61 -4.16 9.93
CA ARG A 252 -0.87 -5.10 9.05
C ARG A 252 -0.26 -4.40 7.83
N ILE A 253 -0.93 -3.38 7.29
CA ILE A 253 -0.38 -2.49 6.26
C ILE A 253 0.83 -1.71 6.82
N GLN A 254 0.65 -1.04 7.97
CA GLN A 254 1.71 -0.26 8.63
C GLN A 254 2.91 -1.11 9.10
N HIS A 255 2.71 -2.41 9.37
CA HIS A 255 3.81 -3.36 9.56
C HIS A 255 4.67 -3.51 8.28
N ALA A 256 4.03 -3.66 7.11
CA ALA A 256 4.74 -3.82 5.85
C ALA A 256 5.54 -2.54 5.50
N GLU A 257 4.90 -1.36 5.53
CA GLU A 257 5.57 -0.07 5.35
C GLU A 257 6.76 0.13 6.31
N ALA A 258 6.63 -0.31 7.57
CA ALA A 258 7.68 -0.13 8.58
C ALA A 258 8.91 -1.00 8.28
N ILE A 259 8.73 -2.26 7.88
CA ILE A 259 9.87 -3.15 7.59
C ILE A 259 10.60 -2.75 6.31
N GLU A 260 9.88 -2.20 5.32
CA GLU A 260 10.47 -1.68 4.08
C GLU A 260 11.30 -0.41 4.35
N ARG A 261 10.76 0.53 5.14
CA ARG A 261 11.49 1.71 5.62
C ARG A 261 12.68 1.34 6.54
N GLU A 262 12.66 0.14 7.14
CA GLU A 262 13.80 -0.45 7.88
C GLU A 262 14.79 -1.21 6.97
N GLY A 263 14.59 -1.20 5.64
CA GLY A 263 15.49 -1.79 4.65
C GLY A 263 15.28 -3.27 4.37
N ILE A 264 14.15 -3.85 4.81
CA ILE A 264 13.75 -5.22 4.48
C ILE A 264 12.94 -5.16 3.19
N LEU A 265 13.62 -5.35 2.06
CA LEU A 265 13.12 -5.13 0.70
C LEU A 265 13.32 -6.40 -0.14
N ASP A 266 12.75 -7.51 0.35
CA ASP A 266 12.85 -8.87 -0.22
C ASP A 266 11.51 -9.62 -0.10
N GLU A 267 11.49 -10.94 -0.35
CA GLU A 267 10.31 -11.82 -0.26
C GLU A 267 9.51 -11.64 1.05
N ARG A 268 10.15 -11.20 2.15
CA ARG A 268 9.49 -10.95 3.44
C ARG A 268 8.64 -9.68 3.44
N ALA A 269 9.01 -8.66 2.68
CA ALA A 269 8.19 -7.47 2.43
C ALA A 269 6.98 -7.84 1.57
N GLN A 270 7.24 -8.56 0.47
CA GLN A 270 6.20 -9.06 -0.43
C GLN A 270 5.15 -9.89 0.32
N ASN A 271 5.59 -10.79 1.20
CA ASN A 271 4.70 -11.61 2.02
C ASN A 271 3.94 -10.77 3.08
N ALA A 272 4.56 -9.76 3.69
CA ALA A 272 3.87 -8.85 4.60
C ALA A 272 2.74 -8.08 3.90
N TRP A 273 2.97 -7.59 2.68
CA TRP A 273 1.97 -6.95 1.84
C TRP A 273 0.87 -7.90 1.38
N GLN A 274 1.21 -9.14 0.99
CA GLN A 274 0.20 -10.17 0.69
C GLN A 274 -0.73 -10.40 1.91
N MET A 275 -0.16 -10.59 3.10
CA MET A 275 -0.95 -10.77 4.33
C MET A 275 -1.78 -9.52 4.66
N ALA A 276 -1.30 -8.31 4.34
CA ALA A 276 -2.04 -7.07 4.49
C ALA A 276 -3.24 -6.98 3.51
N SER A 277 -3.04 -7.41 2.26
CA SER A 277 -4.09 -7.55 1.26
C SER A 277 -5.17 -8.56 1.67
N GLU A 278 -4.77 -9.71 2.21
CA GLU A 278 -5.68 -10.72 2.76
C GLU A 278 -6.52 -10.15 3.92
N ASP A 279 -5.91 -9.46 4.89
CA ASP A 279 -6.59 -8.78 6.00
C ASP A 279 -7.55 -7.68 5.51
N TRP A 280 -7.14 -6.85 4.54
CA TRP A 280 -7.97 -5.77 3.99
C TRP A 280 -9.19 -6.31 3.23
N ASN A 281 -9.00 -7.38 2.44
CA ASN A 281 -10.10 -8.05 1.75
C ASN A 281 -11.02 -8.82 2.72
N ALA A 282 -10.50 -9.39 3.81
CA ALA A 282 -11.30 -10.00 4.87
C ALA A 282 -12.18 -8.96 5.60
N PHE A 283 -11.61 -7.79 5.93
CA PHE A 283 -12.35 -6.66 6.48
C PHE A 283 -13.39 -6.11 5.50
N GLY A 284 -13.04 -5.98 4.21
CA GLY A 284 -13.98 -5.60 3.16
C GLY A 284 -15.19 -6.53 3.05
N ASN A 285 -14.99 -7.82 3.33
CA ASN A 285 -16.04 -8.85 3.36
C ASN A 285 -16.81 -8.95 4.69
N ARG A 286 -16.40 -8.22 5.73
CA ARG A 286 -17.05 -8.25 7.06
C ARG A 286 -18.40 -7.54 7.02
N SER A 287 -19.35 -8.07 7.79
CA SER A 287 -20.66 -7.46 8.00
C SER A 287 -20.53 -6.30 9.00
N ILE A 288 -20.62 -5.05 8.51
CA ILE A 288 -20.52 -3.83 9.31
C ILE A 288 -21.94 -3.29 9.59
N PRO A 289 -22.36 -3.14 10.87
CA PRO A 289 -23.65 -2.54 11.21
C PRO A 289 -23.62 -1.01 10.98
N THR A 290 -24.71 -0.50 10.42
CA THR A 290 -24.86 0.92 10.02
C THR A 290 -25.90 1.66 10.89
N THR A 291 -26.26 2.88 10.50
CA THR A 291 -27.41 3.61 11.05
C THR A 291 -28.77 3.09 10.56
N SER A 292 -28.77 2.33 9.47
CA SER A 292 -29.95 1.81 8.78
C SER A 292 -30.28 0.40 9.28
N PRO A 293 -31.48 -0.16 9.02
CA PRO A 293 -31.89 -1.47 9.55
C PRO A 293 -31.12 -2.68 8.97
N PHE A 294 -30.05 -2.45 8.21
CA PHE A 294 -29.21 -3.47 7.60
C PHE A 294 -27.71 -3.25 7.87
N THR A 295 -26.96 -4.34 7.70
CA THR A 295 -25.49 -4.36 7.66
C THR A 295 -25.01 -4.20 6.22
N ILE A 296 -23.77 -3.75 6.05
CA ILE A 296 -23.11 -3.64 4.74
C ILE A 296 -21.81 -4.44 4.70
N LYS A 297 -21.28 -4.67 3.50
CA LYS A 297 -19.90 -5.09 3.25
C LYS A 297 -19.25 -4.05 2.34
N LEU A 298 -17.97 -3.73 2.54
CA LEU A 298 -17.29 -2.71 1.74
C LEU A 298 -16.82 -3.28 0.39
N GLY A 299 -16.43 -4.56 0.36
CA GLY A 299 -16.01 -5.30 -0.83
C GLY A 299 -17.15 -5.91 -1.65
N SER A 300 -18.38 -5.41 -1.53
CA SER A 300 -19.54 -5.85 -2.33
C SER A 300 -20.20 -4.70 -3.10
N LEU A 301 -19.46 -3.63 -3.41
CA LEU A 301 -20.01 -2.51 -4.17
C LEU A 301 -20.37 -2.96 -5.58
N GLU A 302 -19.40 -3.62 -6.21
CA GLU A 302 -19.39 -4.09 -7.59
C GLU A 302 -20.48 -5.18 -7.80
N GLU A 303 -20.73 -6.00 -6.78
CA GLU A 303 -21.83 -6.96 -6.72
C GLU A 303 -23.20 -6.29 -6.59
N LEU A 304 -23.33 -5.28 -5.72
CA LEU A 304 -24.59 -4.53 -5.54
C LEU A 304 -24.93 -3.66 -6.77
N GLU A 305 -23.93 -3.15 -7.48
CA GLU A 305 -24.11 -2.39 -8.73
C GLU A 305 -24.56 -3.31 -9.86
N ARG A 306 -23.99 -4.52 -9.99
CA ARG A 306 -24.50 -5.52 -10.93
C ARG A 306 -25.92 -5.96 -10.57
N GLN A 307 -26.24 -6.16 -9.28
CA GLN A 307 -27.61 -6.45 -8.84
C GLN A 307 -28.58 -5.30 -9.13
N LYS A 308 -28.16 -4.02 -9.01
CA LYS A 308 -28.96 -2.86 -9.42
C LYS A 308 -29.28 -2.91 -10.93
N ASP A 309 -28.28 -3.09 -11.78
CA ASP A 309 -28.45 -3.17 -13.23
C ASP A 309 -29.33 -4.39 -13.65
N GLU A 310 -29.10 -5.56 -13.06
CA GLU A 310 -29.94 -6.76 -13.24
C GLU A 310 -31.41 -6.50 -12.87
N LYS A 311 -31.67 -5.68 -11.84
CA LYS A 311 -33.03 -5.32 -11.40
C LYS A 311 -33.68 -4.26 -12.28
N ILE A 312 -32.92 -3.30 -12.81
CA ILE A 312 -33.41 -2.31 -13.77
C ILE A 312 -33.87 -3.01 -15.05
N GLU A 313 -33.10 -3.96 -15.60
CA GLU A 313 -33.52 -4.70 -16.79
C GLU A 313 -34.72 -5.63 -16.50
N GLN A 314 -34.79 -6.26 -15.32
CA GLN A 314 -35.99 -7.00 -14.87
C GLN A 314 -37.26 -6.12 -14.80
N VAL A 315 -37.14 -4.84 -14.41
CA VAL A 315 -38.26 -3.89 -14.48
C VAL A 315 -38.57 -3.56 -15.94
N ARG A 316 -37.55 -3.25 -16.76
CA ARG A 316 -37.69 -2.91 -18.17
C ARG A 316 -38.40 -3.99 -18.97
N GLU A 317 -38.06 -5.28 -18.79
CA GLU A 317 -38.74 -6.40 -19.47
C GLU A 317 -40.26 -6.40 -19.22
N LEU A 318 -40.73 -5.93 -18.04
CA LEU A 318 -42.14 -5.86 -17.68
C LEU A 318 -42.88 -4.61 -18.20
N VAL A 319 -42.17 -3.53 -18.54
CA VAL A 319 -42.75 -2.24 -18.97
C VAL A 319 -42.14 -1.68 -20.27
N LYS A 320 -41.54 -2.54 -21.09
CA LYS A 320 -40.61 -2.20 -22.16
C LYS A 320 -41.04 -1.04 -23.04
N ASP A 321 -42.22 -1.11 -23.64
CA ASP A 321 -42.73 -0.09 -24.58
C ASP A 321 -42.82 1.31 -23.94
N ALA A 322 -43.07 1.39 -22.63
CA ALA A 322 -43.12 2.65 -21.89
C ALA A 322 -41.73 3.09 -21.38
N PHE A 323 -40.86 2.13 -21.03
CA PHE A 323 -39.48 2.40 -20.63
C PHE A 323 -38.66 2.94 -21.80
N ASP A 324 -38.63 2.25 -22.94
CA ASP A 324 -37.80 2.62 -24.09
C ASP A 324 -38.22 4.00 -24.65
N VAL A 325 -39.52 4.33 -24.62
CA VAL A 325 -40.04 5.66 -25.01
C VAL A 325 -39.62 6.77 -24.02
N GLU A 326 -39.69 6.53 -22.71
CA GLU A 326 -39.29 7.54 -21.71
C GLU A 326 -37.77 7.67 -21.60
N GLN A 327 -37.01 6.61 -21.86
CA GLN A 327 -35.55 6.64 -21.97
C GLN A 327 -35.11 7.41 -23.21
N GLN A 328 -35.70 7.15 -24.38
CA GLN A 328 -35.38 7.90 -25.59
C GLN A 328 -35.70 9.40 -25.42
N ALA A 329 -36.83 9.74 -24.79
CA ALA A 329 -37.17 11.13 -24.48
C ALA A 329 -36.16 11.82 -23.53
N ARG A 330 -35.50 11.05 -22.65
CA ARG A 330 -34.40 11.55 -21.79
C ARG A 330 -33.10 11.73 -22.59
N ILE A 331 -32.72 10.74 -23.39
CA ILE A 331 -31.56 10.83 -24.31
C ILE A 331 -31.72 12.04 -25.25
N ASP A 332 -32.92 12.25 -25.79
CA ASP A 332 -33.21 13.39 -26.66
C ASP A 332 -33.22 14.74 -25.93
N SER A 333 -33.29 14.74 -24.60
CA SER A 333 -33.14 15.95 -23.76
C SER A 333 -31.70 16.20 -23.28
N LEU A 334 -30.74 15.32 -23.59
CA LEU A 334 -29.33 15.55 -23.27
C LEU A 334 -28.78 16.74 -24.07
N VAL A 335 -27.95 17.53 -23.38
CA VAL A 335 -27.13 18.60 -23.97
C VAL A 335 -26.16 17.97 -24.98
N ASP A 336 -25.82 18.71 -26.06
CA ASP A 336 -25.00 18.20 -27.18
C ASP A 336 -23.65 17.59 -26.74
N GLU A 337 -23.06 18.05 -25.64
CA GLU A 337 -21.85 17.50 -25.04
C GLU A 337 -22.11 16.11 -24.42
N HIS A 338 -23.13 16.01 -23.57
CA HIS A 338 -23.54 14.74 -22.95
C HIS A 338 -24.04 13.73 -23.99
N ARG A 339 -24.66 14.19 -25.09
CA ARG A 339 -25.09 13.33 -26.20
C ARG A 339 -23.89 12.70 -26.90
N LYS A 340 -22.81 13.46 -27.16
CA LYS A 340 -21.58 12.88 -27.73
C LYS A 340 -21.00 11.81 -26.81
N LEU A 341 -20.88 12.07 -25.51
CA LEU A 341 -20.39 11.07 -24.55
C LEU A 341 -21.27 9.80 -24.52
N TRP A 342 -22.58 9.93 -24.72
CA TRP A 342 -23.51 8.80 -24.82
C TRP A 342 -23.43 8.05 -26.17
N GLU A 343 -23.02 8.71 -27.25
CA GLU A 343 -22.86 8.13 -28.59
C GLU A 343 -21.46 7.51 -28.83
N THR A 344 -20.45 7.91 -28.05
CA THR A 344 -19.09 7.32 -28.06
C THR A 344 -19.08 5.94 -27.37
N PRO A 345 -18.40 4.91 -27.94
CA PRO A 345 -18.20 3.63 -27.27
C PRO A 345 -17.47 3.76 -25.93
N VAL A 346 -17.87 3.00 -24.91
CA VAL A 346 -17.28 3.06 -23.56
C VAL A 346 -15.78 2.77 -23.57
N ASP A 347 -15.34 1.85 -24.43
CA ASP A 347 -13.94 1.46 -24.60
C ASP A 347 -13.09 2.53 -25.33
N GLU A 348 -13.75 3.51 -25.96
CA GLU A 348 -13.13 4.67 -26.65
C GLU A 348 -13.28 5.97 -25.83
N LEU A 349 -13.82 5.89 -24.60
CA LEU A 349 -14.15 7.05 -23.78
C LEU A 349 -12.97 7.44 -22.86
N PRO A 350 -12.47 8.69 -22.86
CA PRO A 350 -11.39 9.15 -21.98
C PRO A 350 -11.72 8.98 -20.50
N TYR A 351 -10.70 8.71 -19.67
CA TYR A 351 -10.87 8.44 -18.23
C TYR A 351 -11.66 9.53 -17.50
N ALA A 352 -11.35 10.81 -17.74
CA ALA A 352 -12.05 11.95 -17.14
C ALA A 352 -13.56 11.96 -17.46
N ASP A 353 -13.96 11.47 -18.64
CA ASP A 353 -15.35 11.41 -19.06
C ASP A 353 -16.10 10.19 -18.52
N ARG A 354 -15.42 9.16 -17.96
CA ARG A 354 -16.07 7.92 -17.49
C ARG A 354 -17.02 8.16 -16.30
N ASP A 355 -16.67 9.05 -15.37
CA ASP A 355 -17.55 9.46 -14.27
C ASP A 355 -18.76 10.29 -14.77
N MET A 356 -18.56 11.11 -15.81
CA MET A 356 -19.64 11.84 -16.47
C MET A 356 -20.58 10.87 -17.21
N TYR A 357 -20.03 9.89 -17.93
CA TYR A 357 -20.79 8.84 -18.62
C TYR A 357 -21.57 7.97 -17.64
N ALA A 358 -21.00 7.59 -16.50
CA ALA A 358 -21.72 6.89 -15.43
C ALA A 358 -22.90 7.73 -14.90
N SER A 359 -22.69 9.04 -14.73
CA SER A 359 -23.73 9.99 -14.33
C SER A 359 -24.83 10.15 -15.40
N ILE A 360 -24.47 10.16 -16.69
CA ILE A 360 -25.41 10.17 -17.81
C ILE A 360 -26.20 8.86 -17.87
N LYS A 361 -25.54 7.70 -17.71
CA LYS A 361 -26.15 6.36 -17.66
C LYS A 361 -27.22 6.28 -16.58
N GLU A 362 -26.97 6.78 -15.37
CA GLU A 362 -28.01 6.86 -14.33
C GLU A 362 -29.11 7.88 -14.68
N GLY A 363 -28.75 9.03 -15.25
CA GLY A 363 -29.70 10.10 -15.62
C GLY A 363 -30.71 9.75 -16.71
N VAL A 364 -30.34 8.90 -17.68
CA VAL A 364 -31.25 8.46 -18.76
C VAL A 364 -32.27 7.41 -18.31
N ILE A 365 -32.13 6.81 -17.13
CA ILE A 365 -33.09 5.82 -16.61
C ILE A 365 -34.44 6.51 -16.34
N PRO A 366 -35.58 5.98 -16.85
CA PRO A 366 -36.92 6.50 -16.56
C PRO A 366 -37.29 6.50 -15.07
N ASP A 367 -38.38 7.20 -14.71
CA ASP A 367 -38.97 7.06 -13.37
C ASP A 367 -39.63 5.68 -13.23
N LEU A 368 -38.89 4.71 -12.68
CA LEU A 368 -39.33 3.33 -12.54
C LEU A 368 -40.53 3.20 -11.59
N THR A 369 -40.63 4.07 -10.57
CA THR A 369 -41.79 4.12 -9.66
C THR A 369 -43.06 4.53 -10.40
N LYS A 370 -42.98 5.53 -11.26
CA LYS A 370 -44.08 5.97 -12.13
C LYS A 370 -44.45 4.88 -13.13
N LEU A 371 -43.48 4.33 -13.86
CA LEU A 371 -43.72 3.27 -14.86
C LEU A 371 -44.34 2.02 -14.24
N ALA A 372 -43.81 1.54 -13.11
CA ALA A 372 -44.34 0.37 -12.40
C ALA A 372 -45.80 0.59 -11.92
N ARG A 373 -46.19 1.82 -11.56
CA ARG A 373 -47.57 2.16 -11.18
C ARG A 373 -48.52 2.23 -12.38
N THR A 374 -48.05 2.67 -13.55
CA THR A 374 -48.86 2.73 -14.78
C THR A 374 -48.92 1.42 -15.57
N ALA A 375 -47.96 0.50 -15.34
CA ALA A 375 -47.82 -0.82 -15.95
C ALA A 375 -49.13 -1.64 -16.02
N ASP A 376 -49.21 -2.60 -16.94
CA ASP A 376 -50.39 -3.44 -17.12
C ASP A 376 -50.79 -4.20 -15.84
N PRO A 377 -52.09 -4.34 -15.51
CA PRO A 377 -52.55 -4.96 -14.26
C PRO A 377 -52.04 -6.39 -14.00
N SER A 378 -51.61 -7.10 -15.04
CA SER A 378 -51.01 -8.45 -14.98
C SER A 378 -49.58 -8.46 -14.42
N VAL A 379 -48.80 -7.41 -14.67
CA VAL A 379 -47.37 -7.31 -14.30
C VAL A 379 -47.10 -6.25 -13.22
N ARG A 380 -48.02 -5.28 -13.05
CA ARG A 380 -47.94 -4.14 -12.13
C ARG A 380 -47.47 -4.50 -10.72
N LEU A 381 -47.98 -5.57 -10.13
CA LEU A 381 -47.56 -5.98 -8.79
C LEU A 381 -46.07 -6.35 -8.76
N ARG A 382 -45.60 -7.17 -9.72
CA ARG A 382 -44.20 -7.59 -9.79
C ARG A 382 -43.26 -6.43 -10.14
N ALA A 383 -43.71 -5.49 -10.98
CA ALA A 383 -42.96 -4.28 -11.26
C ALA A 383 -42.80 -3.40 -10.00
N ILE A 384 -43.85 -3.26 -9.18
CA ILE A 384 -43.80 -2.52 -7.90
C ILE A 384 -42.91 -3.25 -6.87
N GLU A 385 -42.97 -4.58 -6.80
CA GLU A 385 -42.06 -5.38 -5.97
C GLU A 385 -40.59 -5.17 -6.38
N LEU A 386 -40.28 -5.23 -7.68
CA LEU A 386 -38.92 -5.04 -8.20
C LEU A 386 -38.38 -3.62 -7.95
N VAL A 387 -39.23 -2.59 -8.03
CA VAL A 387 -38.84 -1.22 -7.65
C VAL A 387 -38.59 -1.12 -6.15
N GLY A 388 -39.39 -1.79 -5.32
CA GLY A 388 -39.12 -1.88 -3.88
C GLY A 388 -37.82 -2.64 -3.57
N GLU A 389 -37.50 -3.72 -4.31
CA GLU A 389 -36.19 -4.40 -4.25
C GLU A 389 -35.04 -3.48 -4.68
N LEU A 390 -35.28 -2.55 -5.60
CA LEU A 390 -34.30 -1.57 -6.09
C LEU A 390 -34.04 -0.45 -5.09
N ASP A 391 -35.08 0.16 -4.50
CA ASP A 391 -34.97 1.18 -3.45
C ASP A 391 -34.08 0.67 -2.28
N ASP A 392 -34.30 -0.60 -1.91
CA ASP A 392 -33.56 -1.35 -0.87
C ASP A 392 -32.08 -1.59 -1.24
N LEU A 393 -31.77 -1.72 -2.54
CA LEU A 393 -30.40 -1.83 -3.06
C LEU A 393 -29.72 -0.46 -3.16
N GLU A 394 -30.44 0.59 -3.55
CA GLU A 394 -29.88 1.95 -3.63
C GLU A 394 -29.52 2.50 -2.25
N GLU A 395 -30.33 2.25 -1.20
CA GLU A 395 -29.93 2.65 0.16
C GLU A 395 -28.64 1.91 0.59
N ARG A 396 -28.49 0.62 0.24
CA ARG A 396 -27.27 -0.15 0.51
C ARG A 396 -26.07 0.41 -0.25
N LEU A 397 -26.22 0.72 -1.54
CA LEU A 397 -25.17 1.34 -2.37
C LEU A 397 -24.71 2.68 -1.79
N ILE A 398 -25.64 3.55 -1.38
CA ILE A 398 -25.33 4.84 -0.75
C ILE A 398 -24.53 4.63 0.55
N LYS A 399 -24.89 3.64 1.39
CA LYS A 399 -24.09 3.32 2.59
C LYS A 399 -22.72 2.74 2.25
N VAL A 400 -22.62 1.82 1.29
CA VAL A 400 -21.36 1.17 0.89
C VAL A 400 -20.39 2.19 0.30
N ARG A 401 -20.81 2.99 -0.70
CA ARG A 401 -20.01 4.06 -1.29
C ARG A 401 -19.56 5.04 -0.19
N GLY A 402 -20.48 5.57 0.61
CA GLY A 402 -20.17 6.51 1.69
C GLY A 402 -19.26 5.95 2.80
N TYR A 403 -19.29 4.66 3.10
CA TYR A 403 -18.37 4.03 4.06
C TYR A 403 -17.00 3.70 3.44
N ARG A 404 -16.94 3.35 2.14
CA ARG A 404 -15.67 3.20 1.40
C ARG A 404 -14.90 4.52 1.36
N THR A 405 -15.57 5.64 1.08
CA THR A 405 -14.96 6.98 1.05
C THR A 405 -14.40 7.39 2.43
N GLN A 406 -15.15 7.17 3.52
CA GLN A 406 -14.76 7.59 4.89
C GLN A 406 -13.39 7.09 5.38
N ILE A 407 -12.87 6.00 4.82
CA ILE A 407 -11.62 5.36 5.25
C ILE A 407 -10.58 5.21 4.13
N ASN A 408 -10.86 5.79 2.95
CA ASN A 408 -10.16 5.59 1.68
C ASN A 408 -10.02 4.10 1.26
N PHE A 409 -11.12 3.33 1.33
CA PHE A 409 -11.10 1.88 1.12
C PHE A 409 -10.52 1.40 -0.22
N PRO A 410 -10.77 2.07 -1.38
CA PRO A 410 -10.15 1.69 -2.64
C PRO A 410 -8.62 1.83 -2.61
N TYR A 411 -8.09 2.96 -2.13
CA TYR A 411 -6.65 3.19 -2.03
C TYR A 411 -5.93 2.11 -1.23
N TRP A 412 -6.36 1.83 0.01
CA TRP A 412 -5.71 0.82 0.84
C TRP A 412 -5.76 -0.59 0.23
N LYS A 413 -6.77 -0.86 -0.61
CA LYS A 413 -6.83 -2.10 -1.40
C LYS A 413 -5.83 -2.08 -2.56
N THR A 414 -5.71 -0.96 -3.28
CA THR A 414 -4.76 -0.80 -4.38
C THR A 414 -3.31 -0.84 -3.89
N LEU A 415 -2.97 -0.13 -2.82
CA LEU A 415 -1.65 -0.13 -2.19
C LEU A 415 -1.21 -1.55 -1.83
N ALA A 416 -2.05 -2.28 -1.09
CA ALA A 416 -1.75 -3.67 -0.70
C ALA A 416 -1.82 -4.67 -1.88
N LEU A 417 -2.28 -4.27 -3.07
CA LEU A 417 -2.19 -5.08 -4.29
C LEU A 417 -0.92 -4.78 -5.10
N ALA A 418 -0.43 -3.53 -5.09
CA ALA A 418 0.75 -3.08 -5.82
C ALA A 418 2.06 -3.39 -5.07
N GLU A 419 2.14 -3.14 -3.77
CA GLU A 419 3.38 -3.30 -3.00
C GLU A 419 3.76 -4.78 -2.76
N GLN A 420 2.82 -5.71 -2.96
CA GLN A 420 3.08 -7.16 -3.03
C GLN A 420 3.62 -7.62 -4.40
N GLU A 421 3.81 -6.73 -5.38
CA GLU A 421 4.40 -7.08 -6.67
C GLU A 421 5.93 -7.03 -6.64
N GLU A 422 6.59 -7.97 -7.34
CA GLU A 422 8.07 -8.03 -7.39
C GLU A 422 8.70 -6.75 -7.97
N ARG A 423 8.02 -6.11 -8.94
CA ARG A 423 8.46 -4.81 -9.49
C ARG A 423 8.42 -3.69 -8.46
N THR A 424 7.43 -3.66 -7.57
CA THR A 424 7.29 -2.62 -6.55
C THR A 424 8.31 -2.81 -5.44
N VAL A 425 8.54 -4.05 -5.00
CA VAL A 425 9.65 -4.36 -4.06
C VAL A 425 11.02 -4.04 -4.69
N ARG A 426 11.19 -4.21 -6.02
CA ARG A 426 12.38 -3.73 -6.75
C ARG A 426 12.46 -2.20 -6.76
N ALA A 427 11.38 -1.48 -7.08
CA ALA A 427 11.35 -0.03 -7.11
C ALA A 427 11.66 0.59 -5.73
N ARG A 428 11.03 0.05 -4.66
CA ARG A 428 11.33 0.37 -3.26
C ARG A 428 12.81 0.12 -2.93
N ARG A 429 13.41 -0.99 -3.38
CA ARG A 429 14.84 -1.30 -3.20
C ARG A 429 15.76 -0.33 -3.94
N LEU A 430 15.46 -0.01 -5.20
CA LEU A 430 16.25 0.93 -6.01
C LEU A 430 16.30 2.32 -5.37
N ILE A 431 15.15 2.86 -4.95
CA ILE A 431 15.10 4.14 -4.23
C ILE A 431 15.86 4.05 -2.90
N PHE A 432 15.68 2.99 -2.11
CA PHE A 432 16.39 2.81 -0.83
C PHE A 432 17.92 2.75 -1.00
N ASP A 433 18.41 2.02 -2.01
CA ASP A 433 19.85 1.95 -2.29
C ASP A 433 20.39 3.24 -2.96
N ALA A 434 19.56 4.01 -3.68
CA ALA A 434 19.88 5.33 -4.22
C ALA A 434 20.08 6.38 -3.11
N GLU A 435 19.11 6.46 -2.17
CA GLU A 435 19.20 7.32 -0.98
C GLU A 435 20.45 7.00 -0.17
N LYS A 436 20.74 5.71 0.01
CA LYS A 436 21.92 5.23 0.73
C LYS A 436 23.24 5.49 0.00
N ALA A 437 23.25 5.44 -1.33
CA ALA A 437 24.39 5.89 -2.13
C ALA A 437 24.61 7.40 -1.98
N ASN A 438 23.53 8.19 -1.97
CA ASN A 438 23.54 9.64 -1.78
C ASN A 438 24.09 10.03 -0.39
N GLU A 439 23.64 9.36 0.68
CA GLU A 439 24.19 9.52 2.05
C GLU A 439 25.69 9.25 2.15
N ASN A 440 26.21 8.31 1.34
CA ASN A 440 27.63 7.97 1.26
C ASN A 440 28.42 8.83 0.24
N ALA A 441 27.78 9.84 -0.36
CA ALA A 441 28.31 10.70 -1.43
C ALA A 441 28.76 9.94 -2.71
N GLU A 442 28.19 8.76 -2.97
CA GLU A 442 28.38 7.98 -4.20
C GLU A 442 27.45 8.49 -5.32
N LEU A 443 27.55 9.79 -5.67
CA LEU A 443 26.56 10.51 -6.48
C LEU A 443 26.22 9.85 -7.82
N ASP A 444 27.23 9.48 -8.64
CA ASP A 444 27.01 8.85 -9.96
C ASP A 444 26.15 7.56 -9.87
N LYS A 445 26.32 6.81 -8.77
CA LYS A 445 25.58 5.58 -8.47
C LYS A 445 24.20 5.89 -7.90
N ALA A 446 24.06 6.93 -7.07
CA ALA A 446 22.77 7.38 -6.58
C ALA A 446 21.87 7.81 -7.74
N ILE A 447 22.39 8.62 -8.66
CA ILE A 447 21.71 9.10 -9.88
C ILE A 447 21.19 7.90 -10.70
N ALA A 448 22.06 6.94 -11.05
CA ALA A 448 21.65 5.77 -11.84
C ALA A 448 20.59 4.89 -11.14
N LEU A 449 20.65 4.75 -9.81
CA LEU A 449 19.66 3.99 -9.03
C LEU A 449 18.32 4.75 -8.89
N TYR A 450 18.35 6.08 -8.82
CA TYR A 450 17.13 6.91 -8.90
C TYR A 450 16.50 6.78 -10.29
N GLU A 451 17.27 6.90 -11.37
CA GLU A 451 16.78 6.75 -12.75
C GLU A 451 16.09 5.39 -12.98
N GLU A 452 16.77 4.27 -12.65
CA GLU A 452 16.18 2.92 -12.73
C GLU A 452 14.94 2.78 -11.82
N GLY A 453 14.95 3.43 -10.64
CA GLY A 453 13.83 3.44 -9.72
C GLY A 453 12.61 4.21 -10.26
N PHE A 454 12.83 5.34 -10.91
CA PHE A 454 11.77 6.20 -11.45
C PHE A 454 11.14 5.62 -12.73
N GLU A 455 11.89 4.88 -13.55
CA GLU A 455 11.32 4.10 -14.66
C GLU A 455 10.29 3.07 -14.14
N VAL A 456 10.64 2.28 -13.12
CA VAL A 456 9.72 1.28 -12.56
C VAL A 456 8.56 1.92 -11.78
N TRP A 457 8.78 3.06 -11.11
CA TRP A 457 7.70 3.80 -10.47
C TRP A 457 6.70 4.43 -11.46
N ALA A 458 7.12 4.77 -12.69
CA ALA A 458 6.20 5.18 -13.74
C ALA A 458 5.26 4.02 -14.11
N GLU A 459 5.80 2.84 -14.47
CA GLU A 459 4.99 1.64 -14.78
C GLU A 459 3.98 1.29 -13.67
N ILE A 460 4.34 1.53 -12.40
CA ILE A 460 3.48 1.28 -11.24
C ILE A 460 2.37 2.34 -11.11
N PHE A 461 2.64 3.61 -11.41
CA PHE A 461 1.61 4.67 -11.43
C PHE A 461 0.71 4.60 -12.67
N ASP A 462 1.18 4.01 -13.77
CA ASP A 462 0.39 3.76 -14.97
C ASP A 462 -0.69 2.68 -14.71
N ASP A 463 -0.29 1.53 -14.12
CA ASP A 463 -1.21 0.46 -13.71
C ASP A 463 -2.05 0.85 -12.47
N TYR A 464 -1.53 1.70 -11.58
CA TYR A 464 -2.19 2.11 -10.34
C TYR A 464 -2.23 3.64 -10.11
N PRO A 465 -2.96 4.42 -10.93
CA PRO A 465 -3.04 5.90 -10.79
C PRO A 465 -3.52 6.39 -9.42
N LEU A 466 -4.27 5.54 -8.69
CA LEU A 466 -4.74 5.81 -7.33
C LEU A 466 -3.61 5.93 -6.29
N LEU A 467 -2.37 5.56 -6.59
CA LEU A 467 -1.24 5.66 -5.65
C LEU A 467 -0.55 7.04 -5.67
N THR A 468 -0.86 7.88 -6.66
CA THR A 468 -0.22 9.20 -6.87
C THR A 468 -0.59 10.28 -5.85
N ILE A 469 -1.52 9.99 -4.92
CA ILE A 469 -2.24 11.00 -4.11
C ILE A 469 -1.98 10.94 -2.59
N ASP A 470 -1.06 10.06 -2.12
CA ASP A 470 -0.90 9.73 -0.70
C ASP A 470 0.59 9.63 -0.29
N ASP A 471 0.87 9.29 0.98
CA ASP A 471 2.21 9.27 1.61
C ASP A 471 3.29 8.55 0.77
N ALA A 472 2.93 7.49 0.03
CA ALA A 472 3.86 6.77 -0.85
C ALA A 472 4.40 7.65 -2.00
N ALA A 473 3.54 8.49 -2.58
CA ALA A 473 3.91 9.45 -3.61
C ALA A 473 4.66 10.66 -3.02
N GLN A 474 4.34 11.07 -1.79
CA GLN A 474 5.09 12.10 -1.07
C GLN A 474 6.53 11.65 -0.74
N ASP A 475 6.72 10.42 -0.26
CA ASP A 475 8.06 9.83 -0.05
C ASP A 475 8.86 9.83 -1.37
N LEU A 476 8.24 9.40 -2.49
CA LEU A 476 8.85 9.43 -3.82
C LEU A 476 9.18 10.85 -4.29
N PHE A 477 8.32 11.83 -3.99
CA PHE A 477 8.55 13.25 -4.31
C PHE A 477 9.68 13.88 -3.47
N GLU A 478 9.99 13.34 -2.28
CA GLU A 478 11.21 13.71 -1.57
C GLU A 478 12.46 13.11 -2.21
N SER A 479 12.43 11.84 -2.64
CA SER A 479 13.53 11.24 -3.40
C SER A 479 13.79 11.97 -4.71
N LEU A 480 12.75 12.41 -5.41
CA LEU A 480 12.85 13.26 -6.62
C LEU A 480 13.57 14.59 -6.34
N LYS A 481 13.30 15.26 -5.20
CA LYS A 481 14.03 16.48 -4.81
C LYS A 481 15.49 16.20 -4.49
N ARG A 482 15.79 15.06 -3.87
CA ARG A 482 17.17 14.64 -3.55
C ARG A 482 17.94 14.28 -4.83
N TYR A 483 17.28 13.69 -5.82
CA TYR A 483 17.78 13.49 -7.17
C TYR A 483 18.08 14.83 -7.88
N SER A 484 17.16 15.80 -7.90
CA SER A 484 17.40 17.15 -8.47
C SER A 484 18.64 17.84 -7.88
N VAL A 485 18.86 17.70 -6.57
CA VAL A 485 20.06 18.21 -5.88
C VAL A 485 21.32 17.42 -6.27
N ALA A 486 21.22 16.12 -6.52
CA ALA A 486 22.36 15.30 -6.96
C ALA A 486 22.81 15.60 -8.40
N ILE A 487 21.88 15.98 -9.30
CA ILE A 487 22.17 16.36 -10.70
C ILE A 487 22.45 17.86 -10.91
N ASP A 488 22.37 18.68 -9.86
CA ASP A 488 22.50 20.16 -9.91
C ASP A 488 21.55 20.82 -10.94
N SER A 489 20.29 20.33 -11.01
CA SER A 489 19.25 20.85 -11.92
C SER A 489 17.87 20.91 -11.28
N GLU A 490 17.25 22.09 -11.37
CA GLU A 490 15.82 22.30 -11.08
C GLU A 490 14.93 22.05 -12.32
N GLU A 491 15.51 21.97 -13.52
CA GLU A 491 14.78 21.66 -14.76
C GLU A 491 14.65 20.14 -14.97
N ILE A 492 13.43 19.69 -15.29
CA ILE A 492 13.08 18.29 -15.55
C ILE A 492 13.09 18.04 -17.07
N PRO A 493 13.85 17.05 -17.58
CA PRO A 493 13.89 16.74 -19.01
C PRO A 493 12.52 16.40 -19.60
N GLU A 494 12.27 16.76 -20.86
CA GLU A 494 10.95 16.57 -21.48
C GLU A 494 10.45 15.12 -21.51
N GLY A 495 11.37 14.16 -21.56
CA GLY A 495 11.11 12.71 -21.55
C GLY A 495 11.42 12.01 -20.21
N PHE A 496 11.37 12.73 -19.09
CA PHE A 496 11.56 12.15 -17.76
C PHE A 496 10.37 11.27 -17.36
N PRO A 497 10.56 10.00 -16.89
CA PRO A 497 9.44 9.06 -16.67
C PRO A 497 8.33 9.57 -15.75
N LEU A 498 8.68 10.25 -14.66
CA LEU A 498 7.71 10.77 -13.69
C LEU A 498 7.35 12.25 -13.94
N ARG A 499 7.49 12.76 -15.17
CA ARG A 499 7.25 14.18 -15.49
C ARG A 499 5.83 14.63 -15.11
N THR A 500 4.80 13.91 -15.58
CA THR A 500 3.38 14.19 -15.29
C THR A 500 3.10 14.24 -13.79
N PHE A 501 3.72 13.34 -13.02
CA PHE A 501 3.60 13.30 -11.57
C PHE A 501 4.18 14.56 -10.91
N VAL A 502 5.38 15.00 -11.33
CA VAL A 502 6.03 16.17 -10.74
C VAL A 502 5.36 17.49 -11.15
N GLU A 503 4.90 17.62 -12.40
CA GLU A 503 4.17 18.82 -12.85
C GLU A 503 2.86 19.00 -12.03
N LEU A 504 2.11 17.92 -11.80
CA LEU A 504 0.89 17.95 -10.97
C LEU A 504 1.18 18.24 -9.48
N MET A 505 2.21 17.62 -8.89
CA MET A 505 2.65 17.94 -7.52
C MET A 505 3.15 19.38 -7.38
N GLY A 506 3.79 19.93 -8.42
CA GLY A 506 4.37 21.27 -8.43
C GLY A 506 3.36 22.40 -8.60
N GLU A 507 2.37 22.24 -9.48
CA GLU A 507 1.36 23.27 -9.77
C GLU A 507 0.26 23.34 -8.69
N TYR A 508 -0.24 22.18 -8.22
CA TYR A 508 -1.41 22.11 -7.33
C TYR A 508 -1.07 21.78 -5.88
N GLY A 509 0.14 21.29 -5.58
CA GLY A 509 0.57 20.92 -4.24
C GLY A 509 -0.02 19.60 -3.70
N GLN A 510 -1.02 19.03 -4.40
CA GLN A 510 -1.51 17.66 -4.27
C GLN A 510 -1.98 17.20 -5.66
N VAL A 511 -1.78 15.91 -6.00
CA VAL A 511 -2.30 15.32 -7.24
C VAL A 511 -3.80 15.01 -7.10
N ASP A 512 -4.56 15.24 -8.15
CA ASP A 512 -5.88 14.62 -8.35
C ASP A 512 -5.70 13.38 -9.23
N SER A 513 -6.08 12.20 -8.74
CA SER A 513 -5.89 10.93 -9.45
C SER A 513 -6.71 10.80 -10.73
N THR A 514 -7.84 11.52 -10.84
CA THR A 514 -8.65 11.54 -12.07
C THR A 514 -7.97 12.39 -13.14
N LEU A 515 -7.36 13.51 -12.74
CA LEU A 515 -6.57 14.38 -13.60
C LEU A 515 -5.25 13.72 -14.04
N TYR A 516 -4.59 13.00 -13.13
CA TYR A 516 -3.40 12.20 -13.43
C TYR A 516 -3.71 11.15 -14.51
N ALA A 517 -4.76 10.35 -14.32
CA ALA A 517 -5.16 9.31 -15.26
C ALA A 517 -5.58 9.87 -16.63
N SER A 518 -6.24 11.03 -16.67
CA SER A 518 -6.63 11.65 -17.95
C SER A 518 -5.46 12.26 -18.72
N ILE A 519 -4.50 12.89 -18.01
CA ILE A 519 -3.29 13.41 -18.66
C ILE A 519 -2.39 12.25 -19.13
N GLN A 520 -2.39 11.11 -18.42
CA GLN A 520 -1.74 9.89 -18.87
C GLN A 520 -2.35 9.33 -20.16
N GLU A 521 -3.68 9.13 -20.26
CA GLU A 521 -4.29 8.64 -21.51
C GLU A 521 -4.02 9.59 -22.70
N GLU A 522 -3.95 10.91 -22.49
CA GLU A 522 -3.57 11.89 -23.53
C GLU A 522 -2.07 11.84 -23.88
N ALA A 523 -1.20 11.64 -22.88
CA ALA A 523 0.25 11.47 -23.05
C ALA A 523 0.60 10.15 -23.76
N GLU A 524 -0.05 9.04 -23.42
CA GLU A 524 0.08 7.76 -24.13
C GLU A 524 -0.39 7.90 -25.58
N ALA A 525 -1.57 8.48 -25.82
CA ALA A 525 -2.11 8.66 -27.16
C ALA A 525 -1.18 9.53 -28.03
N THR A 526 -0.62 10.60 -27.50
CA THR A 526 0.34 11.46 -28.20
C THR A 526 1.71 10.81 -28.37
N ALA A 527 2.19 10.03 -27.40
CA ALA A 527 3.42 9.25 -27.51
C ALA A 527 3.31 8.12 -28.54
N ILE A 528 2.19 7.40 -28.60
CA ILE A 528 1.89 6.37 -29.61
C ILE A 528 1.80 7.02 -30.99
N ALA A 529 1.10 8.15 -31.13
CA ALA A 529 1.03 8.90 -32.39
C ALA A 529 2.42 9.37 -32.85
N ARG A 530 3.24 9.92 -31.95
CA ARG A 530 4.61 10.36 -32.25
C ARG A 530 5.54 9.20 -32.60
N LYS A 531 5.37 8.04 -31.96
CA LYS A 531 6.11 6.80 -32.25
C LYS A 531 5.73 6.22 -33.63
N ALA A 532 4.46 6.33 -34.02
CA ALA A 532 4.00 5.98 -35.36
C ALA A 532 4.53 6.95 -36.43
N GLU A 533 4.53 8.26 -36.16
CA GLU A 533 5.10 9.29 -37.04
C GLU A 533 6.60 9.07 -37.27
N LEU A 534 7.37 8.80 -36.20
CA LEU A 534 8.80 8.51 -36.28
C LEU A 534 9.09 7.20 -37.05
N ALA A 535 8.26 6.18 -36.89
CA ALA A 535 8.37 4.94 -37.67
C ALA A 535 8.03 5.13 -39.16
N GLU A 536 7.12 6.07 -39.49
CA GLU A 536 6.86 6.45 -40.88
C GLU A 536 7.98 7.30 -41.49
N GLU A 537 8.58 8.24 -40.73
CA GLU A 537 9.82 8.91 -41.11
C GLU A 537 10.96 7.93 -41.38
N GLU A 538 11.17 6.95 -40.49
CA GLU A 538 12.23 5.95 -40.65
C GLU A 538 11.98 5.05 -41.88
N ARG A 539 10.73 4.61 -42.11
CA ARG A 539 10.35 3.88 -43.33
C ARG A 539 10.63 4.69 -44.60
N LEU A 540 10.32 6.00 -44.59
CA LEU A 540 10.60 6.89 -45.72
C LEU A 540 12.11 7.11 -45.93
N ARG A 541 12.90 7.18 -44.87
CA ARG A 541 14.38 7.22 -44.95
C ARG A 541 14.96 5.91 -45.49
N GLU A 542 14.44 4.76 -45.07
CA GLU A 542 14.83 3.46 -45.63
C GLU A 542 14.47 3.34 -47.12
N GLU A 543 13.27 3.76 -47.53
CA GLU A 543 12.84 3.75 -48.93
C GLU A 543 13.70 4.68 -49.80
N ALA A 544 14.06 5.87 -49.28
CA ALA A 544 15.01 6.77 -49.94
C ALA A 544 16.41 6.16 -50.07
N ALA A 545 16.95 5.56 -48.99
CA ALA A 545 18.26 4.92 -49.02
C ALA A 545 18.31 3.73 -50.00
N LYS A 546 17.26 2.89 -50.03
CA LYS A 546 17.12 1.79 -51.00
C LYS A 546 16.99 2.29 -52.44
N ALA A 547 16.37 3.45 -52.66
CA ALA A 547 16.31 4.09 -53.97
C ALA A 547 17.69 4.66 -54.41
N GLU A 548 18.45 5.28 -53.50
CA GLU A 548 19.81 5.75 -53.77
C GLU A 548 20.79 4.60 -54.02
N GLU A 549 20.75 3.54 -53.22
CA GLU A 549 21.56 2.34 -53.43
C GLU A 549 21.26 1.71 -54.79
N LYS A 550 19.98 1.55 -55.14
CA LYS A 550 19.58 1.06 -56.47
C LYS A 550 20.08 1.96 -57.59
N ALA A 551 19.97 3.28 -57.46
CA ALA A 551 20.50 4.22 -58.44
C ALA A 551 22.03 4.15 -58.57
N ALA A 552 22.75 3.92 -57.47
CA ALA A 552 24.19 3.67 -57.47
C ALA A 552 24.54 2.35 -58.17
N MET A 553 23.80 1.26 -57.92
CA MET A 553 23.98 -0.03 -58.59
C MET A 553 23.71 0.05 -60.10
N GLU A 554 22.66 0.75 -60.53
CA GLU A 554 22.35 0.96 -61.95
C GLU A 554 23.45 1.77 -62.66
N LYS A 555 24.01 2.78 -61.97
CA LYS A 555 25.14 3.59 -62.45
C LYS A 555 26.44 2.77 -62.56
N GLU A 556 26.76 1.98 -61.53
CA GLU A 556 27.94 1.11 -61.53
C GLU A 556 27.82 -0.01 -62.58
N ALA A 557 26.61 -0.52 -62.83
CA ALA A 557 26.34 -1.46 -63.92
C ALA A 557 26.58 -0.83 -65.31
N ALA A 558 26.14 0.41 -65.53
CA ALA A 558 26.41 1.16 -66.76
C ALA A 558 27.91 1.42 -66.97
N GLU A 559 28.65 1.78 -65.92
CA GLU A 559 30.11 1.94 -65.97
C GLU A 559 30.83 0.61 -66.26
N LYS A 560 30.38 -0.50 -65.67
CA LYS A 560 30.88 -1.86 -65.97
C LYS A 560 30.58 -2.30 -67.41
N GLU A 561 29.46 -1.87 -68.00
CA GLU A 561 29.16 -2.13 -69.42
C GLU A 561 30.02 -1.28 -70.35
N ALA A 562 30.23 0.00 -70.04
CA ALA A 562 31.14 0.89 -70.76
C ALA A 562 32.59 0.36 -70.72
N ALA A 563 33.06 -0.10 -69.56
CA ALA A 563 34.36 -0.74 -69.40
C ALA A 563 34.49 -2.03 -70.23
N LYS A 564 33.44 -2.86 -70.31
CA LYS A 564 33.40 -4.04 -71.20
C LYS A 564 33.50 -3.65 -72.69
N LYS A 565 32.81 -2.59 -73.13
CA LYS A 565 32.92 -2.06 -74.49
C LYS A 565 34.35 -1.61 -74.79
N ALA A 566 34.96 -0.76 -73.96
CA ALA A 566 36.34 -0.31 -74.11
C ALA A 566 37.37 -1.47 -74.06
N ALA A 567 37.15 -2.49 -73.25
CA ALA A 567 37.98 -3.71 -73.21
C ALA A 567 37.85 -4.55 -74.50
N SER A 568 36.67 -4.58 -75.12
CA SER A 568 36.46 -5.23 -76.42
C SER A 568 37.21 -4.51 -77.55
N GLU A 569 37.21 -3.17 -77.54
CA GLU A 569 37.93 -2.32 -78.49
C GLU A 569 39.45 -2.46 -78.35
N LYS A 570 39.98 -2.49 -77.12
CA LYS A 570 41.39 -2.83 -76.87
C LYS A 570 41.76 -4.21 -77.43
N LYS A 571 40.94 -5.24 -77.24
CA LYS A 571 41.19 -6.58 -77.81
C LYS A 571 41.07 -6.61 -79.35
N ALA A 572 40.27 -5.72 -79.96
CA ALA A 572 40.26 -5.53 -81.40
C ALA A 572 41.56 -4.85 -81.90
N ALA A 573 42.04 -3.83 -81.20
CA ALA A 573 43.29 -3.15 -81.49
C ALA A 573 44.52 -4.08 -81.36
N GLU A 574 44.60 -4.89 -80.29
CA GLU A 574 45.67 -5.88 -80.12
C GLU A 574 45.68 -6.95 -81.22
N LYS A 575 44.51 -7.40 -81.68
CA LYS A 575 44.40 -8.30 -82.84
C LYS A 575 44.91 -7.64 -84.13
N LYS A 576 44.68 -6.33 -84.30
CA LYS A 576 45.20 -5.54 -85.42
C LYS A 576 46.73 -5.45 -85.37
N ALA A 577 47.29 -5.08 -84.22
CA ALA A 577 48.73 -5.00 -84.00
C ALA A 577 49.44 -6.36 -84.17
N LYS A 578 48.82 -7.48 -83.75
CA LYS A 578 49.36 -8.83 -84.03
C LYS A 578 49.27 -9.25 -85.50
N ALA A 579 48.33 -8.71 -86.27
CA ALA A 579 48.29 -8.92 -87.72
C ALA A 579 49.38 -8.10 -88.45
N GLU A 580 49.60 -6.85 -88.02
CA GLU A 580 50.65 -5.98 -88.55
C GLU A 580 52.06 -6.50 -88.21
N LYS A 581 52.29 -6.99 -86.98
CA LYS A 581 53.58 -7.59 -86.61
C LYS A 581 53.91 -8.85 -87.42
N ARG A 582 52.91 -9.70 -87.70
CA ARG A 582 53.04 -10.85 -88.64
C ARG A 582 53.27 -10.45 -90.10
N LYS A 583 53.06 -9.19 -90.45
CA LYS A 583 53.36 -8.63 -91.76
C LYS A 583 54.82 -8.14 -91.83
N ALA A 584 55.26 -7.41 -90.81
CA ALA A 584 56.65 -7.00 -90.63
C ALA A 584 57.61 -8.21 -90.50
N GLU A 585 57.20 -9.28 -89.81
CA GLU A 585 57.97 -10.54 -89.72
C GLU A 585 58.08 -11.30 -91.05
N LYS A 586 57.25 -10.98 -92.07
CA LYS A 586 57.44 -11.44 -93.45
C LYS A 586 58.33 -10.51 -94.26
N GLU A 587 58.09 -9.20 -94.17
CA GLU A 587 58.86 -8.18 -94.90
C GLU A 587 60.34 -8.14 -94.44
N ALA A 588 60.62 -8.53 -93.19
CA ALA A 588 61.98 -8.70 -92.65
C ALA A 588 62.71 -10.00 -93.11
N ALA A 589 62.00 -10.95 -93.73
CA ALA A 589 62.60 -12.21 -94.21
C ALA A 589 63.17 -12.10 -95.64
N GLU A 590 62.66 -11.16 -96.45
CA GLU A 590 63.17 -10.87 -97.80
C GLU A 590 64.32 -9.84 -97.81
N ALA A 591 64.70 -9.32 -96.63
CA ALA A 591 65.70 -8.25 -96.46
C ALA A 591 67.01 -8.70 -95.79
N LYS A 592 67.30 -10.01 -95.74
CA LYS A 592 68.51 -10.59 -95.13
C LYS A 592 69.25 -11.58 -96.04
N GLU A 593 69.41 -11.20 -97.31
CA GLU A 593 70.35 -11.85 -98.25
C GLU A 593 71.44 -10.84 -98.70
N ALA A 594 71.98 -10.08 -97.74
CA ALA A 594 73.15 -9.21 -97.92
C ALA A 594 73.89 -9.03 -96.57
N ASP A 595 75.20 -8.90 -96.64
CA ASP A 595 76.17 -8.64 -95.56
C ASP A 595 76.01 -9.40 -94.23
N ALA A 596 76.66 -10.56 -94.19
CA ALA A 596 77.17 -11.16 -92.96
C ALA A 596 78.72 -11.10 -92.97
N ALA A 597 79.30 -10.49 -91.93
CA ALA A 597 80.69 -10.59 -91.49
C ALA A 597 80.69 -10.16 -90.01
N GLU A 598 81.02 -11.03 -89.05
CA GLU A 598 82.38 -11.23 -88.49
C GLU A 598 82.89 -10.00 -87.72
N THR A 599 83.47 -10.10 -86.52
CA THR A 599 84.03 -11.23 -85.74
C THR A 599 83.33 -11.36 -84.36
N GLU A 600 83.10 -12.55 -83.81
CA GLU A 600 84.05 -13.37 -83.03
C GLU A 600 84.84 -12.61 -81.93
N SER A 601 85.24 -13.21 -80.80
CA SER A 601 84.76 -14.38 -80.04
C SER A 601 85.61 -14.43 -78.75
N ASN A 602 85.06 -14.88 -77.63
CA ASN A 602 85.72 -15.90 -76.79
C ASN A 602 84.83 -16.41 -75.66
N ALA A 603 85.07 -17.65 -75.26
CA ALA A 603 84.49 -18.26 -74.07
C ALA A 603 85.56 -19.11 -73.39
N SER A 604 85.58 -19.10 -72.06
CA SER A 604 86.16 -20.18 -71.25
C SER A 604 85.40 -20.27 -69.92
N PRO A 605 85.21 -21.49 -69.36
CA PRO A 605 84.29 -21.73 -68.26
C PRO A 605 85.01 -22.08 -66.94
N ALA A 606 84.22 -22.34 -65.89
CA ALA A 606 84.65 -22.79 -64.56
C ALA A 606 85.39 -21.67 -63.76
N ASP A 607 85.43 -21.67 -62.43
CA ASP A 607 85.45 -22.84 -61.54
C ASP A 607 84.60 -22.69 -60.25
N SER A 608 84.68 -23.71 -59.40
CA SER A 608 83.95 -23.82 -58.14
C SER A 608 84.72 -23.32 -56.90
N ASP A 609 83.94 -22.94 -55.89
CA ASP A 609 84.16 -23.18 -54.44
C ASP A 609 84.97 -22.17 -53.57
N SER A 610 84.37 -21.89 -52.40
CA SER A 610 84.93 -21.35 -51.13
C SER A 610 85.71 -20.00 -51.13
N PRO A 611 86.14 -19.43 -49.97
CA PRO A 611 85.75 -19.70 -48.57
C PRO A 611 85.35 -18.46 -47.71
N THR A 612 84.58 -18.74 -46.65
CA THR A 612 84.42 -18.09 -45.31
C THR A 612 85.09 -16.76 -44.90
N ASP A 613 84.24 -15.85 -44.40
CA ASP A 613 84.28 -15.14 -43.09
C ASP A 613 85.32 -14.04 -42.72
N ALA A 614 85.00 -13.34 -41.60
CA ALA A 614 85.65 -12.19 -40.94
C ALA A 614 85.53 -10.84 -41.70
N GLU A 615 85.38 -9.65 -41.08
CA GLU A 615 85.29 -9.17 -39.68
C GLU A 615 84.71 -7.71 -39.74
N ASN A 616 84.25 -6.97 -38.72
CA ASN A 616 83.97 -7.09 -37.26
C ASN A 616 82.87 -6.00 -36.94
N GLY A 617 82.39 -5.66 -35.73
CA GLY A 617 82.66 -6.07 -34.33
C GLY A 617 81.94 -5.15 -33.33
N GLU A 618 81.94 -5.53 -32.03
CA GLU A 618 81.45 -4.78 -30.82
C GLU A 618 79.92 -4.45 -30.76
N ASP A 619 79.21 -4.37 -29.62
CA ASP A 619 79.22 -4.94 -28.24
C ASP A 619 78.01 -4.25 -27.51
N VAL A 620 77.33 -4.70 -26.43
CA VAL A 620 77.26 -5.94 -25.62
C VAL A 620 75.88 -5.97 -24.88
N ASP A 621 75.50 -7.09 -24.26
CA ASP A 621 74.39 -7.40 -23.29
C ASP A 621 73.51 -6.26 -22.69
N GLY A 622 72.25 -6.44 -22.25
CA GLY A 622 71.37 -7.59 -21.94
C GLY A 622 70.14 -7.05 -21.16
N GLU A 623 69.13 -7.77 -20.65
CA GLU A 623 68.75 -9.19 -20.61
C GLU A 623 67.17 -9.26 -20.50
N LYS A 624 66.57 -10.46 -20.65
CA LYS A 624 65.17 -10.91 -20.36
C LYS A 624 64.16 -9.88 -19.80
N ALA A 625 62.99 -9.67 -20.40
CA ALA A 625 61.86 -10.60 -20.65
C ALA A 625 61.03 -11.00 -19.41
N GLU A 626 59.84 -10.40 -19.29
CA GLU A 626 58.53 -11.08 -19.17
C GLU A 626 57.46 -10.23 -19.89
#